data_AF-A0A5K1B269-F1
#
_entry.id   AF-A0A5K1B269-F1
#
_cell.length_a   1.000
_cell.length_b   1.000
_cell.length_c   1.000
_cell.angle_alpha   90.00
_cell.angle_beta   90.00
_cell.angle_gamma   90.00
#
_symmetry.space_group_name_H-M   'P 1'
#
loop_
_entity.id
_entity.type
_entity.pdbx_description
1 polymer ?
#
loop_
_entity_poly.entity_id
_entity_poly.type
_entity_poly.pdbx_seq_one_letter_code
_entity_poly.pdbx_strand_id
1 'polypeptide(L)'
;YIEIGIESGLPVSVNGEHLSPATLLAKLNEIGGKHGVGRIDMVENRLVGMKSRGVYETPGGTIMFAAVRELESLTLDRETMQIKDSLALKYAELVYAGRWFDPLRQSMDAFMEKITEGTTGSVVLKLYKGSVTVVSRKSPNSLYRQDISSFESGGNYDQADAAGFIRLYGLPTRVRAMQEKGF
;
A
#
# COMPACT_ATOMS: atom_id res chain seq x y z
N TYR A 1 14.24 15.45 2.96
CA TYR A 1 13.45 14.81 1.88
C TYR A 1 14.30 13.69 1.33
N ILE A 2 13.66 12.61 0.91
CA ILE A 2 14.30 11.49 0.21
C ILE A 2 13.39 11.02 -0.92
N GLU A 3 13.96 10.56 -2.02
CA GLU A 3 13.24 9.87 -3.09
C GLU A 3 13.56 8.38 -3.05
N ILE A 4 12.54 7.55 -3.18
CA ILE A 4 12.66 6.09 -3.29
C ILE A 4 12.22 5.70 -4.69
N GLY A 5 13.13 5.09 -5.46
CA GLY A 5 12.79 4.47 -6.74
C GLY A 5 12.37 3.03 -6.53
N ILE A 6 11.33 2.62 -7.24
CA ILE A 6 10.68 1.32 -7.11
C ILE A 6 10.51 0.73 -8.50
N GLU A 7 10.84 -0.55 -8.65
CA GLU A 7 10.66 -1.33 -9.87
C GLU A 7 9.89 -2.61 -9.54
N SER A 8 8.78 -2.84 -10.24
CA SER A 8 7.91 -4.01 -10.05
C SER A 8 7.51 -4.26 -8.58
N GLY A 9 7.27 -3.19 -7.82
CA GLY A 9 6.92 -3.23 -6.39
C GLY A 9 8.10 -3.28 -5.43
N LEU A 10 9.34 -3.38 -5.91
CA LEU A 10 10.55 -3.49 -5.10
C LEU A 10 11.31 -2.17 -5.04
N PRO A 11 11.65 -1.62 -3.85
CA PRO A 11 12.57 -0.50 -3.74
C PRO A 11 13.96 -0.87 -4.29
N VAL A 12 14.47 -0.08 -5.24
CA VAL A 12 15.75 -0.32 -5.92
C VAL A 12 16.74 0.82 -5.78
N SER A 13 16.28 2.04 -5.45
CA SER A 13 17.15 3.21 -5.36
C SER A 13 16.73 4.21 -4.28
N VAL A 14 17.70 5.00 -3.81
CA VAL A 14 17.51 6.10 -2.85
C VAL A 14 18.18 7.36 -3.39
N ASN A 15 17.41 8.41 -3.64
CA ASN A 15 17.85 9.66 -4.28
C ASN A 15 18.56 9.43 -5.62
N GLY A 16 18.03 8.53 -6.45
CA GLY A 16 18.58 8.19 -7.78
C GLY A 16 19.78 7.23 -7.76
N GLU A 17 20.33 6.90 -6.59
CA GLU A 17 21.40 5.91 -6.48
C GLU A 17 20.80 4.49 -6.36
N HIS A 18 21.07 3.63 -7.35
CA HIS A 18 20.70 2.21 -7.29
C HIS A 18 21.54 1.45 -6.27
N LEU A 19 20.88 0.63 -5.46
CA LEU A 19 21.49 -0.07 -4.34
C LEU A 19 21.02 -1.52 -4.29
N SER A 20 21.86 -2.41 -3.77
CA SER A 20 21.42 -3.75 -3.40
C SER A 20 20.36 -3.67 -2.29
N PRO A 21 19.44 -4.66 -2.16
CA PRO A 21 18.41 -4.63 -1.12
C PRO A 21 18.95 -4.43 0.30
N ALA A 22 20.08 -5.08 0.63
CA ALA A 22 20.72 -4.95 1.94
C ALA A 22 21.30 -3.54 2.17
N THR A 23 22.00 -2.99 1.16
CA THR A 23 22.59 -1.65 1.24
C THR A 23 21.50 -0.57 1.29
N LEU A 24 20.42 -0.75 0.53
CA LEU A 24 19.26 0.13 0.54
C LEU A 24 18.63 0.18 1.93
N LEU A 25 18.33 -0.98 2.52
CA LEU A 25 17.77 -1.05 3.87
C LEU A 25 18.71 -0.39 4.89
N ALA A 26 20.01 -0.67 4.83
CA ALA A 26 21.00 -0.09 5.74
C ALA A 26 21.04 1.45 5.63
N LYS A 27 21.07 1.98 4.40
CA LYS A 27 21.05 3.43 4.15
C LYS A 27 19.76 4.07 4.66
N LEU A 28 18.61 3.43 4.46
CA LEU A 28 17.34 3.92 4.99
C LEU A 28 17.26 3.84 6.52
N ASN A 29 17.89 2.83 7.14
CA ASN A 29 18.01 2.77 8.60
C ASN A 29 18.82 3.95 9.14
N GLU A 30 19.95 4.27 8.52
CA GLU A 30 20.78 5.42 8.91
C GLU A 30 20.00 6.74 8.79
N ILE A 31 19.37 6.97 7.63
CA ILE A 31 18.61 8.20 7.38
C ILE A 31 17.39 8.28 8.31
N GLY A 32 16.58 7.24 8.38
CA GLY A 32 15.36 7.20 9.21
C GLY A 32 15.67 7.32 10.70
N GLY A 33 16.74 6.67 11.16
CA GLY A 33 17.22 6.73 12.54
C GLY A 33 17.56 8.16 12.99
N LYS A 34 18.24 8.95 12.13
CA LYS A 34 18.52 10.38 12.41
C LYS A 34 17.27 11.22 12.62
N HIS A 35 16.13 10.79 12.07
CA HIS A 35 14.84 11.45 12.23
C HIS A 35 13.93 10.79 13.28
N GLY A 36 14.34 9.69 13.93
CA GLY A 36 13.55 8.96 14.91
C GLY A 36 12.38 8.15 14.32
N VAL A 37 12.43 7.83 13.03
CA VAL A 37 11.36 7.11 12.31
C VAL A 37 11.31 5.64 12.73
N GLY A 38 10.10 5.07 12.77
CA GLY A 38 9.90 3.62 12.91
C GLY A 38 9.97 3.09 14.34
N ARG A 39 9.75 3.94 15.35
CA ARG A 39 9.62 3.52 16.74
C ARG A 39 8.21 3.05 17.03
N ILE A 40 8.08 1.84 17.55
CA ILE A 40 6.79 1.23 17.88
C ILE A 40 6.86 0.64 19.28
N ASP A 41 5.90 1.00 20.14
CA ASP A 41 5.65 0.36 21.43
C ASP A 41 4.28 -0.32 21.35
N MET A 42 4.26 -1.65 21.44
CA MET A 42 3.03 -2.42 21.23
C MET A 42 2.89 -3.56 22.23
N VAL A 43 1.63 -3.90 22.49
CA VAL A 43 1.25 -5.17 23.13
C VAL A 43 0.76 -6.11 22.03
N GLU A 44 1.48 -7.20 21.82
CA GLU A 44 1.19 -8.21 20.79
C GLU A 44 0.56 -9.48 21.39
N ASN A 45 -0.15 -10.24 20.56
CA ASN A 45 -0.67 -11.57 20.90
C ASN A 45 0.30 -12.62 20.36
N ARG A 46 0.96 -13.37 21.25
CA ARG A 46 1.83 -14.47 20.84
C ARG A 46 1.00 -15.66 20.40
N LEU A 47 1.56 -16.46 19.49
CA LEU A 47 0.94 -17.69 19.00
C LEU A 47 0.57 -18.66 20.13
N VAL A 48 1.38 -18.69 21.20
CA VAL A 48 1.16 -19.52 22.39
C VAL A 48 0.08 -18.97 23.35
N GLY A 49 -0.70 -17.97 22.93
CA GLY A 49 -1.89 -17.48 23.62
C GLY A 49 -1.65 -16.37 24.65
N MET A 50 -0.40 -16.00 24.94
CA MET A 50 -0.08 -14.93 25.89
C MET A 50 0.12 -13.58 25.20
N LYS A 51 -0.10 -12.49 25.96
CA LYS A 51 0.27 -11.14 25.54
C LYS A 51 1.71 -10.84 25.91
N SER A 52 2.39 -10.05 25.08
CA SER A 52 3.74 -9.54 25.35
C SER A 52 3.83 -8.07 24.96
N ARG A 53 4.60 -7.27 25.69
CA ARG A 53 4.92 -5.90 25.30
C ARG A 53 6.30 -5.88 24.67
N GLY A 54 6.43 -5.26 23.50
CA GLY A 54 7.69 -5.08 22.79
C GLY A 54 7.87 -3.65 22.33
N VAL A 55 9.13 -3.20 22.32
CA VAL A 55 9.54 -1.95 21.69
C VAL A 55 10.43 -2.29 20.51
N TYR A 56 10.12 -1.72 19.35
CA TYR A 56 10.79 -2.01 18.08
C TYR A 56 11.24 -0.72 17.40
N GLU A 57 12.35 -0.82 16.67
CA GLU A 57 12.87 0.24 15.80
C GLU A 57 13.04 -0.33 14.38
N THR A 58 12.22 0.14 13.45
CA THR A 58 12.21 -0.31 12.04
C THR A 58 12.28 0.86 11.05
N PRO A 59 13.28 1.75 11.14
CA PRO A 59 13.33 2.98 10.34
C PRO A 59 13.25 2.72 8.84
N GLY A 60 14.12 1.86 8.30
CA GLY A 60 14.14 1.56 6.87
C GLY A 60 12.89 0.83 6.39
N GLY A 61 12.40 -0.14 7.18
CA GLY A 61 11.15 -0.84 6.89
C GLY A 61 9.94 0.10 6.84
N THR A 62 9.84 1.03 7.81
CA THR A 62 8.77 2.04 7.86
C THR A 62 8.80 2.96 6.64
N ILE A 63 9.99 3.38 6.20
CA ILE A 63 10.17 4.22 5.01
C ILE A 63 9.78 3.46 3.74
N MET A 64 10.29 2.23 3.56
CA MET A 64 9.97 1.41 2.38
C MET A 64 8.47 1.10 2.30
N PHE A 65 7.84 0.74 3.42
CA PHE A 65 6.42 0.46 3.48
C PHE A 65 5.59 1.68 3.05
N ALA A 66 5.93 2.88 3.54
CA ALA A 66 5.26 4.11 3.16
C ALA A 66 5.45 4.43 1.67
N ALA A 67 6.66 4.23 1.11
CA ALA A 67 6.91 4.47 -0.31
C ALA A 67 6.15 3.51 -1.22
N VAL A 68 6.23 2.20 -0.95
CA VAL A 68 5.59 1.17 -1.79
C VAL A 68 4.09 1.32 -1.78
N ARG A 69 3.47 1.48 -0.61
CA ARG A 69 2.01 1.64 -0.48
C ARG A 69 1.49 2.85 -1.27
N GLU A 70 2.24 3.94 -1.28
CA GLU A 70 1.85 5.15 -2.03
C GLU A 70 1.99 4.96 -3.54
N LEU A 71 3.01 4.25 -3.99
CA LEU A 71 3.13 3.94 -5.41
C LEU A 71 2.05 2.96 -5.87
N GLU A 72 1.74 1.95 -5.06
CA GLU A 72 0.63 1.01 -5.31
C GLU A 72 -0.71 1.76 -5.48
N SER A 73 -0.97 2.80 -4.69
CA SER A 73 -2.20 3.61 -4.83
C SER A 73 -2.31 4.33 -6.19
N LEU A 74 -1.19 4.50 -6.89
CA LEU A 74 -1.12 5.12 -8.21
C LEU A 74 -1.21 4.10 -9.34
N THR A 75 -0.79 2.85 -9.11
CA THR A 75 -0.58 1.83 -10.16
C THR A 75 -1.52 0.63 -10.07
N LEU A 76 -2.20 0.40 -8.94
CA LEU A 76 -3.16 -0.69 -8.76
C LEU A 76 -4.60 -0.20 -8.88
N ASP A 77 -5.46 -1.02 -9.49
CA ASP A 77 -6.90 -0.77 -9.48
C ASP A 77 -7.52 -1.04 -8.10
N ARG A 78 -8.74 -0.52 -7.91
CA ARG A 78 -9.44 -0.55 -6.63
C ARG A 78 -9.64 -1.96 -6.07
N GLU A 79 -10.08 -2.91 -6.88
CA GLU A 79 -10.42 -4.27 -6.40
C GLU A 79 -9.15 -5.05 -6.08
N THR A 80 -8.13 -4.94 -6.95
CA THR A 80 -6.82 -5.55 -6.69
C THR A 80 -6.21 -5.03 -5.39
N MET A 81 -6.25 -3.73 -5.13
CA MET A 81 -5.72 -3.14 -3.89
C MET A 81 -6.45 -3.67 -2.64
N GLN A 82 -7.78 -3.81 -2.70
CA GLN A 82 -8.58 -4.35 -1.59
C GLN A 82 -8.22 -5.81 -1.27
N ILE A 83 -8.11 -6.65 -2.29
CA ILE A 83 -7.73 -8.06 -2.12
C ILE A 83 -6.29 -8.18 -1.62
N LYS A 84 -5.38 -7.38 -2.18
CA LYS A 84 -3.98 -7.30 -1.76
C LYS A 84 -3.86 -6.98 -0.28
N ASP A 85 -4.59 -5.99 0.22
CA ASP A 85 -4.51 -5.60 1.63
C ASP A 85 -5.02 -6.71 2.56
N SER A 86 -6.07 -7.43 2.19
CA SER A 86 -6.54 -8.60 2.94
C SER A 86 -5.51 -9.73 2.94
N LEU A 87 -4.86 -10.00 1.80
CA LEU A 87 -3.85 -11.05 1.70
C LEU A 87 -2.56 -10.66 2.43
N ALA A 88 -2.16 -9.39 2.42
CA ALA A 88 -0.99 -8.89 3.12
C ALA A 88 -1.10 -9.09 4.65
N LEU A 89 -2.30 -8.86 5.22
CA LEU A 89 -2.56 -9.17 6.62
C LEU A 89 -2.40 -10.67 6.89
N LYS A 90 -3.00 -11.53 6.05
CA LYS A 90 -2.88 -12.97 6.22
C LYS A 90 -1.44 -13.46 6.06
N TYR A 91 -0.69 -12.87 5.14
CA TYR A 91 0.73 -13.13 4.94
C TYR A 91 1.51 -12.84 6.22
N ALA A 92 1.31 -11.66 6.81
CA ALA A 92 1.97 -11.27 8.05
C ALA A 92 1.66 -12.23 9.21
N GLU A 93 0.41 -12.72 9.32
CA GLU A 93 0.05 -13.74 10.32
C GLU A 93 0.82 -15.05 10.12
N LEU A 94 0.94 -15.52 8.87
CA LEU A 94 1.67 -16.76 8.57
C LEU A 94 3.16 -16.62 8.91
N VAL A 95 3.76 -15.49 8.55
CA VAL A 95 5.17 -15.18 8.90
C VAL A 95 5.36 -15.13 10.40
N TYR A 96 4.48 -14.42 11.12
CA TYR A 96 4.52 -14.33 12.58
C TYR A 96 4.38 -15.71 13.26
N ALA A 97 3.53 -16.57 12.71
CA ALA A 97 3.32 -17.93 13.19
C ALA A 97 4.45 -18.91 12.83
N GLY A 98 5.54 -18.45 12.19
CA GLY A 98 6.65 -19.31 11.77
C GLY A 98 6.31 -20.20 10.56
N ARG A 99 5.18 -19.96 9.90
CA ARG A 99 4.68 -20.74 8.76
C ARG A 99 5.26 -20.25 7.43
N TRP A 100 6.58 -19.99 7.44
CA TRP A 100 7.26 -19.47 6.26
C TRP A 100 7.20 -20.45 5.09
N PHE A 101 7.33 -21.75 5.30
CA PHE A 101 7.42 -22.72 4.19
C PHE A 101 6.08 -23.22 3.67
N ASP A 102 4.97 -22.65 4.14
CA ASP A 102 3.64 -23.10 3.77
C ASP A 102 3.30 -22.79 2.30
N PRO A 103 2.65 -23.72 1.58
CA PRO A 103 2.20 -23.48 0.20
C PRO A 103 1.30 -22.25 0.08
N LEU A 104 0.45 -21.99 1.07
CA LEU A 104 -0.43 -20.83 1.09
C LEU A 104 0.36 -19.51 1.01
N ARG A 105 1.46 -19.39 1.76
CA ARG A 105 2.33 -18.20 1.73
C ARG A 105 3.07 -18.09 0.39
N GLN A 106 3.49 -19.22 -0.21
CA GLN A 106 4.06 -19.24 -1.58
C GLN A 106 3.07 -18.77 -2.64
N SER A 107 1.81 -19.21 -2.55
CA SER A 107 0.77 -18.74 -3.46
C SER A 107 0.52 -17.24 -3.32
N MET A 108 0.63 -16.69 -2.10
CA MET A 108 0.53 -15.25 -1.89
C MET A 108 1.72 -14.49 -2.50
N ASP A 109 2.96 -15.01 -2.43
CA ASP A 109 4.09 -14.37 -3.12
C ASP A 109 3.84 -14.28 -4.63
N ALA A 110 3.41 -15.37 -5.26
CA ALA A 110 3.10 -15.37 -6.69
C ALA A 110 1.96 -14.39 -7.05
N PHE A 111 0.96 -14.25 -6.18
CA PHE A 111 -0.08 -13.24 -6.34
C PHE A 111 0.51 -11.82 -6.25
N MET A 112 1.31 -11.52 -5.22
CA MET A 112 1.91 -10.21 -5.01
C MET A 112 2.83 -9.82 -6.17
N GLU A 113 3.71 -10.73 -6.59
CA GLU A 113 4.59 -10.55 -7.76
C GLU A 113 3.78 -10.18 -9.01
N LYS A 114 2.68 -10.90 -9.26
CA LYS A 114 1.85 -10.66 -10.45
C LYS A 114 1.21 -9.27 -10.43
N ILE A 115 0.61 -8.88 -9.31
CA ILE A 115 -0.12 -7.61 -9.25
C ILE A 115 0.83 -6.40 -9.24
N THR A 116 2.08 -6.56 -8.75
CA THR A 116 3.04 -5.45 -8.68
C THR A 116 3.95 -5.33 -9.90
N GLU A 117 3.81 -6.16 -10.94
CA GLU A 117 4.59 -6.06 -12.20
C GLU A 117 4.59 -4.63 -12.78
N GLY A 118 3.46 -3.92 -12.71
CA GLY A 118 3.31 -2.55 -13.18
C GLY A 118 3.74 -1.47 -12.18
N THR A 119 4.03 -1.82 -10.93
CA THR A 119 4.31 -0.86 -9.84
C THR A 119 5.76 -0.36 -9.92
N THR A 120 6.03 0.47 -10.92
CA THR A 120 7.34 1.07 -11.20
C THR A 120 7.22 2.59 -11.16
N GLY A 121 8.18 3.29 -10.54
CA GLY A 121 8.14 4.74 -10.39
C GLY A 121 8.99 5.26 -9.23
N SER A 122 8.66 6.46 -8.73
CA SER A 122 9.33 7.05 -7.58
C SER A 122 8.36 7.74 -6.61
N VAL A 123 8.72 7.74 -5.33
CA VAL A 123 8.00 8.43 -4.25
C VAL A 123 8.96 9.29 -3.45
N VAL A 124 8.60 10.57 -3.29
CA VAL A 124 9.36 11.52 -2.46
C VAL A 124 8.71 11.60 -1.09
N LEU A 125 9.52 11.38 -0.04
CA LEU A 125 9.12 11.39 1.36
C LEU A 125 9.83 12.51 2.12
N LYS A 126 9.12 13.15 3.04
CA LYS A 126 9.67 14.02 4.07
C LYS A 126 9.76 13.22 5.37
N LEU A 127 10.96 13.10 5.90
CA LEU A 127 11.22 12.50 7.20
C LEU A 127 11.45 13.61 8.22
N TYR A 128 10.69 13.61 9.30
CA TYR A 128 10.82 14.64 10.32
C TYR A 128 10.25 14.17 11.66
N LYS A 129 11.07 14.22 12.72
CA LYS A 129 10.65 14.02 14.12
C LYS A 129 9.73 12.81 14.32
N GLY A 130 10.15 11.66 13.81
CA GLY A 130 9.45 10.38 13.91
C GLY A 130 8.43 10.11 12.81
N SER A 131 8.10 11.11 11.99
CA SER A 131 7.09 11.00 10.94
C SER A 131 7.69 10.76 9.55
N VAL A 132 6.94 10.01 8.75
CA VAL A 132 7.14 9.85 7.30
C VAL A 132 5.93 10.48 6.62
N THR A 133 6.13 11.51 5.81
CA THR A 133 5.05 12.19 5.07
C THR A 133 5.33 12.15 3.58
N VAL A 134 4.32 11.80 2.81
CA VAL A 134 4.44 11.61 1.36
C VAL A 134 4.26 12.94 0.66
N VAL A 135 5.25 13.34 -0.15
CA VAL A 135 5.32 14.67 -0.77
C VAL A 135 4.87 14.61 -2.22
N SER A 136 5.38 13.66 -2.99
CA SER A 136 4.99 13.43 -4.39
C SER A 136 5.19 11.97 -4.77
N ARG A 137 4.49 11.52 -5.80
CA ARG A 137 4.67 10.20 -6.42
C ARG A 137 4.57 10.36 -7.93
N LYS A 138 5.31 9.54 -8.66
CA LYS A 138 5.32 9.52 -10.12
C LYS A 138 5.47 8.09 -10.60
N SER A 139 4.72 7.73 -11.64
CA SER A 139 4.84 6.43 -12.30
C SER A 139 4.56 6.58 -13.80
N PRO A 140 5.33 5.91 -14.67
CA PRO A 140 4.95 5.75 -16.07
C PRO A 140 3.66 4.92 -16.24
N ASN A 141 3.29 4.10 -15.24
CA ASN A 141 2.13 3.22 -15.25
C ASN A 141 0.99 3.77 -14.36
N SER A 142 0.90 5.09 -14.24
CA SER A 142 -0.12 5.75 -13.42
C SER A 142 -1.53 5.48 -13.97
N LEU A 143 -2.40 4.95 -13.12
CA LEU A 143 -3.84 4.86 -13.38
C LEU A 143 -4.56 6.19 -13.06
N TYR A 144 -3.89 7.11 -12.34
CA TYR A 144 -4.39 8.47 -12.17
C TYR A 144 -4.31 9.25 -13.48
N ARG A 145 -5.43 9.86 -13.87
CA ARG A 145 -5.62 10.64 -15.09
C ARG A 145 -6.27 11.96 -14.74
N GLN A 146 -5.49 13.05 -14.84
CA GLN A 146 -5.97 14.40 -14.52
C GLN A 146 -7.10 14.85 -15.47
N ASP A 147 -7.05 14.45 -16.74
CA ASP A 147 -8.04 14.75 -17.77
C ASP A 147 -9.41 14.10 -17.53
N ILE A 148 -9.45 13.02 -16.74
CA ILE A 148 -10.71 12.35 -16.34
C ILE A 148 -11.20 12.85 -14.99
N SER A 149 -10.28 13.22 -14.08
CA SER A 149 -10.59 13.56 -12.67
C SER A 149 -10.73 15.05 -12.38
N SER A 150 -10.47 15.93 -13.35
CA SER A 150 -10.56 17.38 -13.14
C SER A 150 -12.00 17.84 -12.90
N PHE A 151 -12.17 18.73 -11.93
CA PHE A 151 -13.42 19.49 -11.73
C PHE A 151 -13.52 20.72 -12.65
N GLU A 152 -12.41 21.07 -13.32
CA GLU A 152 -12.42 22.14 -14.32
C GLU A 152 -13.08 21.62 -15.61
N SER A 153 -14.00 22.42 -16.16
CA SER A 153 -14.89 22.03 -17.26
C SER A 153 -14.12 21.53 -18.49
N GLY A 154 -14.42 20.31 -18.96
CA GLY A 154 -13.92 19.77 -20.23
C GLY A 154 -13.29 18.36 -20.19
N GLY A 155 -13.50 17.59 -19.12
CA GLY A 155 -12.94 16.24 -18.99
C GLY A 155 -13.64 15.16 -19.83
N ASN A 156 -12.95 14.03 -20.04
CA ASN A 156 -13.41 12.86 -20.81
C ASN A 156 -14.47 11.98 -20.09
N TYR A 157 -15.14 12.50 -19.06
CA TYR A 157 -16.12 11.77 -18.25
C TYR A 157 -17.54 12.32 -18.44
N ASP A 158 -18.45 11.48 -18.95
CA ASP A 158 -19.87 11.85 -19.07
C ASP A 158 -20.57 11.69 -17.71
N GLN A 159 -20.96 12.81 -17.12
CA GLN A 159 -21.65 12.84 -15.83
C GLN A 159 -23.07 12.26 -15.89
N ALA A 160 -23.69 12.19 -17.07
CA ALA A 160 -25.03 11.64 -17.23
C ALA A 160 -25.08 10.13 -16.90
N ASP A 161 -23.99 9.41 -17.17
CA ASP A 161 -23.87 7.97 -16.90
C ASP A 161 -23.97 7.64 -15.40
N ALA A 162 -23.53 8.56 -14.54
CA ALA A 162 -23.55 8.38 -13.09
C ALA A 162 -24.97 8.11 -12.55
N ALA A 163 -25.98 8.76 -13.11
CA ALA A 163 -27.36 8.59 -12.66
C ALA A 163 -27.88 7.17 -12.93
N GLY A 164 -27.54 6.59 -14.09
CA GLY A 164 -27.86 5.21 -14.43
C GLY A 164 -27.12 4.22 -13.52
N PHE A 165 -25.82 4.43 -13.35
CA PHE A 165 -24.98 3.62 -12.47
C PHE A 165 -25.51 3.58 -11.03
N ILE A 166 -25.81 4.73 -10.42
CA ILE A 166 -26.29 4.81 -9.04
C ILE A 166 -27.59 4.00 -8.85
N ARG A 167 -28.52 4.09 -9.81
CA ARG A 167 -29.79 3.34 -9.75
C ARG A 167 -29.58 1.84 -9.81
N LEU A 168 -28.71 1.36 -10.70
CA LEU A 168 -28.42 -0.06 -10.86
C LEU A 168 -27.60 -0.61 -9.70
N TYR A 169 -26.54 0.09 -9.30
CA TYR A 169 -25.67 -0.30 -8.20
C TYR A 169 -26.43 -0.37 -6.85
N GLY A 170 -27.34 0.58 -6.61
CA GLY A 170 -28.17 0.61 -5.40
C GLY A 170 -29.39 -0.32 -5.42
N LEU A 171 -29.69 -0.98 -6.55
CA LEU A 171 -30.91 -1.78 -6.72
C LEU A 171 -31.04 -2.91 -5.67
N PRO A 172 -30.01 -3.73 -5.38
CA PRO A 172 -30.13 -4.80 -4.39
C PRO A 172 -30.45 -4.28 -2.98
N THR A 173 -29.82 -3.17 -2.58
CA THR A 173 -30.07 -2.51 -1.29
C THR A 173 -31.50 -1.97 -1.21
N ARG A 174 -31.98 -1.38 -2.31
CA ARG A 174 -33.35 -0.86 -2.41
C ARG A 174 -34.39 -1.99 -2.28
N VAL A 175 -34.17 -3.13 -2.93
CA VAL A 175 -35.06 -4.31 -2.83
C VAL A 175 -35.12 -4.84 -1.39
N ARG A 176 -33.97 -4.93 -0.71
CA ARG A 176 -33.94 -5.33 0.72
C ARG A 176 -34.77 -4.38 1.59
N ALA A 177 -34.60 -3.07 1.40
CA ALA A 177 -35.36 -2.07 2.15
C ALA A 177 -36.87 -2.10 1.84
N MET A 178 -37.27 -2.49 0.62
CA MET A 178 -38.67 -2.70 0.26
C MET A 178 -39.25 -3.89 1.03
N GLN A 179 -38.54 -5.02 1.05
CA GLN A 179 -38.94 -6.21 1.81
C GLN A 179 -39.10 -5.90 3.31
N GLU A 180 -38.14 -5.19 3.92
CA GLU A 180 -38.19 -4.80 5.34
C GLU A 180 -39.39 -3.89 5.67
N LYS A 181 -39.86 -3.10 4.70
CA LYS A 181 -41.04 -2.24 4.83
C LYS A 181 -42.36 -2.91 4.43
N GLY A 182 -42.32 -4.20 4.06
CA GLY A 182 -43.51 -4.98 3.70
C GLY A 182 -44.08 -4.66 2.31
N PHE A 183 -43.24 -4.22 1.37
CA PHE A 183 -43.59 -4.13 -0.05
C PHE A 183 -43.36 -5.46 -0.77
#